data_AF-A0AAD1VK96-F1
#
_entry.id   AF-A0AAD1VK96-F1
#
_cell.length_a   1.000
_cell.length_b   1.000
_cell.length_c   1.000
_cell.angle_alpha   90.00
_cell.angle_beta   90.00
_cell.angle_gamma   90.00
#
_symmetry.space_group_name_H-M   'P 1'
#
loop_
_entity.id
_entity.type
_entity.pdbx_description
1 polymer ?
#
loop_
_entity_poly.entity_id
_entity_poly.type
_entity_poly.pdbx_seq_one_letter_code
_entity_poly.pdbx_strand_id
1 'polypeptide(L)'
;MGLEVSEEDVYELVEEHDRDLTTEDLVELQKELMEEQISFEEEEEMSEEQLSSMEIKEACHMWVNLQTFVQQHHPDKALAQRLVISFDTDIVSPFRGMLKRRQRQQTMERFLQNQPRHEEEPACVSAEIVFKFSMFSC
;
A
#
# COMPACT_ATOMS: atom_id res chain seq x y z
N MET A 1 -33.87 8.79 25.50
CA MET A 1 -32.52 8.56 26.07
C MET A 1 -31.62 9.58 25.41
N GLY A 2 -31.23 10.63 26.13
CA GLY A 2 -30.27 11.63 25.66
C GLY A 2 -28.95 11.35 26.35
N LEU A 3 -27.87 11.23 25.57
CA LEU A 3 -26.52 11.08 26.11
C LEU A 3 -26.05 12.49 26.44
N GLU A 4 -25.84 12.77 27.72
CA GLU A 4 -25.37 14.06 28.21
C GLU A 4 -23.84 14.03 28.10
N VAL A 5 -23.30 14.73 27.11
CA VAL A 5 -21.85 14.83 26.87
C VAL A 5 -21.34 16.02 27.69
N SER A 6 -20.45 15.74 28.62
CA SER A 6 -19.80 16.73 29.47
C SER A 6 -18.61 17.36 28.75
N GLU A 7 -18.16 18.50 29.26
CA GLU A 7 -16.97 19.19 28.72
C GLU A 7 -15.70 18.33 28.88
N GLU A 8 -15.62 17.54 29.95
CA GLU A 8 -14.54 16.56 30.18
C GLU A 8 -14.51 15.49 29.07
N ASP A 9 -15.68 14.97 28.67
CA ASP A 9 -15.77 13.97 27.60
C ASP A 9 -15.24 14.51 26.25
N VAL A 10 -15.35 15.83 26.03
CA VAL A 10 -14.80 16.48 24.84
C VAL A 10 -13.29 16.69 24.98
N TYR A 11 -12.80 17.03 26.17
CA TYR A 11 -11.37 17.20 26.42
C TYR A 11 -10.59 15.89 26.31
N GLU A 12 -11.12 14.79 26.86
CA GLU A 12 -10.50 13.47 26.73
C GLU A 12 -10.38 13.05 25.24
N LEU A 13 -11.43 13.28 24.45
CA LEU A 13 -11.44 12.92 23.03
C LEU A 13 -10.45 13.75 22.20
N VAL A 14 -10.26 15.02 22.55
CA VAL A 14 -9.34 15.93 21.85
C VAL A 14 -7.89 15.62 22.22
N GLU A 15 -7.58 15.36 23.50
CA GLU A 15 -6.22 14.98 23.91
C GLU A 15 -5.76 13.68 23.26
N GLU A 16 -6.66 12.70 23.09
CA GLU A 16 -6.32 11.44 22.44
C GLU A 16 -6.05 11.62 20.93
N HIS A 17 -6.74 12.57 20.27
CA HIS A 17 -6.60 12.84 18.84
C HIS A 17 -5.46 13.82 18.49
N ASP A 18 -5.07 14.69 19.41
CA ASP A 18 -3.93 15.62 19.25
C ASP A 18 -2.57 14.96 19.53
N ARG A 19 -2.57 13.68 19.92
CA ARG A 19 -1.33 12.91 20.06
C ARG A 19 -0.67 12.70 18.69
N ASP A 20 0.48 13.33 18.52
CA ASP A 20 1.34 13.10 17.36
C ASP A 20 1.78 11.63 17.31
N LEU A 21 1.64 11.01 16.14
CA LEU A 21 2.15 9.67 15.87
C LEU A 21 3.66 9.63 16.05
N THR A 22 4.14 8.69 16.86
CA THR A 22 5.58 8.46 17.03
C THR A 22 6.14 7.60 15.89
N THR A 23 7.47 7.55 15.76
CA THR A 23 8.15 6.71 14.77
C THR A 23 7.86 5.23 14.96
N GLU A 24 7.77 4.75 16.20
CA GLU A 24 7.33 3.39 16.52
C GLU A 24 5.89 3.14 16.06
N ASP A 25 4.97 4.07 16.34
CA ASP A 25 3.56 3.93 15.92
C ASP A 25 3.45 3.86 14.38
N LEU A 26 4.25 4.63 13.65
CA LEU A 26 4.31 4.57 12.18
C LEU A 26 4.84 3.23 11.66
N VAL A 27 5.80 2.61 12.36
CA VAL A 27 6.34 1.29 12.00
C VAL A 27 5.31 0.19 12.30
N GLU A 28 4.59 0.28 13.42
CA GLU A 28 3.49 -0.64 13.72
C GLU A 28 2.34 -0.50 12.72
N LEU A 29 1.91 0.72 12.39
CA LEU A 29 0.92 0.96 11.34
C LEU A 29 1.37 0.44 9.97
N GLN A 30 2.67 0.56 9.64
CA GLN A 30 3.22 -0.02 8.42
C GLN A 30 3.17 -1.55 8.44
N LYS A 31 3.44 -2.16 9.60
CA LYS A 31 3.37 -3.61 9.79
C LYS A 31 1.93 -4.12 9.69
N GLU A 32 0.97 -3.44 10.32
CA GLU A 32 -0.45 -3.76 10.22
C GLU A 32 -0.95 -3.61 8.78
N LEU A 33 -0.61 -2.54 8.08
CA LEU A 33 -0.93 -2.37 6.65
C LEU A 33 -0.32 -3.46 5.78
N MET A 34 0.88 -3.92 6.13
CA MET A 34 1.57 -5.00 5.43
C MET A 34 0.92 -6.34 5.75
N GLU A 35 0.53 -6.61 6.99
CA GLU A 35 -0.19 -7.84 7.39
C GLU A 35 -1.61 -7.90 6.79
N GLU A 36 -2.34 -6.78 6.76
CA GLU A 36 -3.62 -6.70 6.05
C GLU A 36 -3.46 -6.89 4.55
N GLN A 37 -2.44 -6.26 3.94
CA GLN A 37 -2.11 -6.49 2.53
C GLN A 37 -1.74 -7.94 2.27
N ILE A 38 -0.92 -8.57 3.10
CA ILE A 38 -0.54 -9.99 2.97
C ILE A 38 -1.76 -10.88 3.15
N SER A 39 -2.64 -10.62 4.11
CA SER A 39 -3.85 -11.45 4.30
C SER A 39 -4.82 -11.34 3.11
N PHE A 40 -4.88 -10.15 2.50
CA PHE A 40 -5.71 -9.88 1.33
C PHE A 40 -5.05 -10.39 0.03
N GLU A 41 -3.71 -10.32 -0.04
CA GLU A 41 -2.89 -10.88 -1.12
C GLU A 41 -2.90 -12.41 -1.05
N GLU A 42 -2.82 -13.06 0.11
CA GLU A 42 -2.85 -14.53 0.23
C GLU A 42 -4.19 -15.15 -0.26
N GLU A 43 -5.32 -14.44 -0.14
CA GLU A 43 -6.60 -14.88 -0.73
C GLU A 43 -6.66 -14.70 -2.27
N GLU A 44 -5.92 -13.76 -2.86
CA GLU A 44 -5.91 -13.48 -4.31
C GLU A 44 -4.70 -14.11 -5.06
N GLU A 45 -3.52 -14.18 -4.44
CA GLU A 45 -2.21 -14.64 -4.98
C GLU A 45 -2.22 -16.12 -5.35
N MET A 46 -3.08 -16.93 -4.73
CA MET A 46 -3.34 -18.30 -5.18
C MET A 46 -3.83 -18.39 -6.64
N SER A 47 -4.10 -17.26 -7.30
CA SER A 47 -4.47 -17.15 -8.71
C SER A 47 -3.64 -16.16 -9.56
N GLU A 48 -2.76 -15.34 -8.96
CA GLU A 48 -2.11 -14.22 -9.67
C GLU A 48 -0.86 -14.59 -10.50
N GLU A 49 -0.33 -15.81 -10.37
CA GLU A 49 0.98 -16.23 -10.90
C GLU A 49 1.16 -16.22 -12.45
N GLN A 50 0.21 -15.74 -13.26
CA GLN A 50 0.32 -15.87 -14.74
C GLN A 50 0.05 -14.63 -15.60
N LEU A 51 -0.52 -13.53 -15.08
CA LEU A 51 -0.94 -12.40 -15.94
C LEU A 51 -0.06 -11.16 -15.81
N SER A 52 0.55 -10.72 -16.91
CA SER A 52 1.34 -9.49 -16.95
C SER A 52 0.45 -8.23 -16.84
N SER A 53 1.01 -7.14 -16.31
CA SER A 53 0.28 -5.86 -16.23
C SER A 53 -0.09 -5.29 -17.60
N MET A 54 0.59 -5.72 -18.67
CA MET A 54 0.27 -5.32 -20.03
C MET A 54 -0.99 -6.05 -20.52
N GLU A 55 -1.07 -7.37 -20.35
CA GLU A 55 -2.24 -8.17 -20.73
C GLU A 55 -3.50 -7.70 -19.99
N ILE A 56 -3.39 -7.37 -18.69
CA ILE A 56 -4.52 -6.85 -17.91
C ILE A 56 -4.99 -5.48 -18.44
N LYS A 57 -4.06 -4.60 -18.82
CA LYS A 57 -4.40 -3.29 -19.43
C LYS A 57 -5.08 -3.48 -20.78
N GLU A 58 -4.60 -4.40 -21.60
CA GLU A 58 -5.21 -4.72 -22.90
C GLU A 58 -6.62 -5.27 -22.74
N ALA A 59 -6.85 -6.18 -21.80
CA ALA A 59 -8.19 -6.69 -21.49
C ALA A 59 -9.14 -5.56 -21.05
N CYS A 60 -8.69 -4.69 -20.15
CA CYS A 60 -9.47 -3.50 -19.75
C CYS A 60 -9.79 -2.58 -20.93
N HIS A 61 -8.83 -2.40 -21.86
CA HIS A 61 -9.02 -1.55 -23.03
C HIS A 61 -10.03 -2.17 -24.03
N MET A 62 -9.93 -3.47 -24.30
CA MET A 62 -10.90 -4.19 -25.14
C MET A 62 -12.32 -4.08 -24.59
N TRP A 63 -12.48 -4.18 -23.26
CA TRP A 63 -13.77 -3.98 -22.61
C TRP A 63 -14.36 -2.59 -22.90
N VAL A 64 -13.58 -1.52 -22.79
CA VAL A 64 -14.04 -0.15 -23.07
C VAL A 64 -14.56 -0.02 -24.52
N ASN A 65 -13.86 -0.64 -25.47
CA ASN A 65 -14.27 -0.65 -26.87
C ASN A 65 -15.59 -1.42 -27.06
N LEU A 66 -15.71 -2.60 -26.44
CA LEU A 66 -16.93 -3.41 -26.51
C LEU A 66 -18.12 -2.72 -25.84
N GLN A 67 -17.92 -2.15 -24.65
CA GLN A 67 -18.93 -1.36 -23.93
C GLN A 67 -19.48 -0.25 -24.83
N THR A 68 -18.59 0.53 -25.45
CA THR A 68 -18.97 1.63 -26.34
C THR A 68 -19.83 1.12 -27.50
N PHE A 69 -19.41 0.04 -28.15
CA PHE A 69 -20.14 -0.57 -29.25
C PHE A 69 -21.53 -1.06 -28.82
N VAL A 70 -21.61 -1.80 -27.71
CA VAL A 70 -22.87 -2.35 -27.19
C VAL A 70 -23.84 -1.24 -26.80
N GLN A 71 -23.39 -0.20 -26.10
CA GLN A 71 -24.25 0.93 -25.73
C GLN A 71 -24.82 1.66 -26.95
N GLN A 72 -24.01 1.82 -28.00
CA GLN A 72 -24.45 2.49 -29.23
C GLN A 72 -25.40 1.64 -30.07
N HIS A 73 -25.08 0.36 -30.28
CA HIS A 73 -25.71 -0.44 -31.33
C HIS A 73 -26.71 -1.48 -30.84
N HIS A 74 -26.72 -1.84 -29.55
CA HIS A 74 -27.61 -2.90 -29.09
C HIS A 74 -29.09 -2.48 -29.20
N PRO A 75 -29.98 -3.33 -29.77
CA PRO A 75 -31.38 -3.00 -29.99
C PRO A 75 -32.17 -2.91 -28.68
N ASP A 76 -31.85 -3.75 -27.70
CA ASP A 76 -32.40 -3.65 -26.34
C ASP A 76 -31.45 -2.86 -25.43
N LYS A 77 -31.76 -1.58 -25.23
CA LYS A 77 -30.92 -0.68 -24.41
C LYS A 77 -30.88 -1.06 -22.94
N ALA A 78 -31.98 -1.61 -22.40
CA ALA A 78 -32.07 -1.96 -21.00
C ALA A 78 -31.23 -3.22 -20.68
N LEU A 79 -31.29 -4.23 -21.54
CA LEU A 79 -30.42 -5.39 -21.43
C LEU A 79 -28.94 -5.00 -21.56
N ALA A 80 -28.60 -4.19 -22.56
CA ALA A 80 -27.24 -3.70 -22.78
C ALA A 80 -26.68 -2.98 -21.56
N GLN A 81 -27.45 -2.06 -20.97
CA GLN A 81 -27.03 -1.32 -19.79
C GLN A 81 -26.79 -2.25 -18.59
N ARG A 82 -27.68 -3.22 -18.35
CA ARG A 82 -27.49 -4.19 -17.25
C ARG A 82 -26.22 -5.02 -17.43
N LEU A 83 -25.96 -5.51 -18.64
CA LEU A 83 -24.75 -6.29 -18.93
C LEU A 83 -23.48 -5.45 -18.79
N VAL A 84 -23.50 -4.20 -19.23
CA VAL A 84 -22.37 -3.28 -19.03
C VAL A 84 -22.06 -3.08 -17.55
N ILE A 85 -23.09 -2.86 -16.72
CA ILE A 85 -22.90 -2.66 -15.27
C ILE A 85 -22.33 -3.92 -14.61
N SER A 86 -22.88 -5.10 -14.93
CA SER A 86 -22.41 -6.36 -14.37
C SER A 86 -20.98 -6.67 -14.81
N PHE A 87 -20.64 -6.55 -16.10
CA PHE A 87 -19.26 -6.76 -16.54
C PHE A 87 -18.27 -5.77 -15.93
N ASP A 88 -18.62 -4.48 -15.80
CA ASP A 88 -17.71 -3.50 -15.20
C ASP A 88 -17.46 -3.81 -13.71
N THR A 89 -18.51 -4.23 -12.99
CA THR A 89 -18.45 -4.53 -11.55
C THR A 89 -17.81 -5.88 -11.26
N ASP A 90 -18.27 -6.93 -11.93
CA ASP A 90 -17.98 -8.33 -11.55
C ASP A 90 -16.72 -8.85 -12.24
N ILE A 91 -16.39 -8.34 -13.44
CA ILE A 91 -15.29 -8.87 -14.26
C ILE A 91 -14.14 -7.87 -14.35
N VAL A 92 -14.42 -6.61 -14.68
CA VAL A 92 -13.38 -5.62 -15.01
C VAL A 92 -12.84 -4.92 -13.77
N SER A 93 -13.66 -4.72 -12.73
CA SER A 93 -13.22 -4.12 -11.47
C SER A 93 -12.07 -4.90 -10.80
N PRO A 94 -12.10 -6.24 -10.68
CA PRO A 94 -10.96 -7.01 -10.19
C PRO A 94 -9.65 -6.74 -10.97
N PHE A 95 -9.71 -6.70 -12.30
CA PHE A 95 -8.54 -6.37 -13.14
C PHE A 95 -8.00 -4.96 -12.88
N ARG A 96 -8.89 -3.98 -12.69
CA ARG A 96 -8.48 -2.62 -12.30
C ARG A 96 -7.89 -2.60 -10.89
N GLY A 97 -8.38 -3.44 -9.99
CA GLY A 97 -7.83 -3.68 -8.65
C GLY A 97 -6.38 -4.15 -8.72
N MET A 98 -6.11 -5.23 -9.45
CA MET A 98 -4.75 -5.76 -9.67
C MET A 98 -3.79 -4.68 -10.20
N LEU A 99 -4.20 -3.90 -11.19
CA LEU A 99 -3.37 -2.81 -11.73
C LEU A 99 -3.06 -1.73 -10.70
N LYS A 100 -4.02 -1.36 -9.86
CA LYS A 100 -3.82 -0.38 -8.77
C LYS A 100 -2.86 -0.92 -7.71
N ARG A 101 -2.98 -2.20 -7.33
CA ARG A 101 -2.08 -2.85 -6.36
C ARG A 101 -0.64 -2.86 -6.87
N ARG A 102 -0.41 -3.34 -8.09
CA ARG A 102 0.91 -3.35 -8.73
C ARG A 102 1.51 -1.94 -8.86
N GLN A 103 0.68 -0.93 -9.11
CA GLN A 103 1.14 0.47 -9.14
C GLN A 103 1.60 0.96 -7.76
N ARG A 104 0.88 0.58 -6.69
CA ARG A 104 1.25 0.92 -5.30
C ARG A 104 2.55 0.23 -4.90
N GLN A 105 2.68 -1.08 -5.16
CA GLN A 105 3.92 -1.84 -4.93
C GLN A 105 5.11 -1.18 -5.63
N GLN A 106 4.99 -0.87 -6.92
CA GLN A 106 6.05 -0.18 -7.67
C GLN A 106 6.39 1.21 -7.10
N THR A 107 5.39 1.94 -6.59
CA THR A 107 5.62 3.26 -5.98
C THR A 107 6.36 3.13 -4.66
N MET A 108 5.97 2.14 -3.84
CA MET A 108 6.62 1.83 -2.57
C MET A 108 8.07 1.40 -2.78
N GLU A 109 8.34 0.48 -3.71
CA GLU A 109 9.70 0.02 -4.03
C GLU A 109 10.61 1.17 -4.44
N ARG A 110 10.13 2.10 -5.27
CA ARG A 110 10.89 3.29 -5.64
C ARG A 110 11.16 4.20 -4.46
N PHE A 111 10.22 4.35 -3.52
CA PHE A 111 10.42 5.16 -2.33
C PHE A 111 11.53 4.55 -1.46
N LEU A 112 11.49 3.25 -1.21
CA LEU A 112 12.50 2.53 -0.44
C LEU A 112 13.88 2.55 -1.10
N GLN A 113 13.96 2.46 -2.43
CA GLN A 113 15.21 2.55 -3.18
C GLN A 113 15.86 3.95 -3.12
N ASN A 114 15.05 5.00 -2.95
CA ASN A 114 15.52 6.39 -2.94
C ASN A 114 15.78 6.94 -1.53
N GLN A 115 15.54 6.14 -0.48
CA GLN A 115 15.93 6.54 0.87
C GLN A 115 17.46 6.54 0.96
N PRO A 116 18.10 7.64 1.41
CA PRO A 116 19.53 7.60 1.66
C PRO A 116 19.77 6.51 2.69
N ARG A 117 20.56 5.49 2.33
CA ARG A 117 21.15 4.60 3.33
C ARG A 117 21.91 5.52 4.27
N HIS A 118 21.42 5.69 5.49
CA HIS A 118 22.24 6.28 6.53
C HIS A 118 23.36 5.25 6.72
N GLU A 119 24.47 5.48 6.04
CA GLU A 119 25.73 4.86 6.40
C GLU A 119 25.94 5.28 7.85
N GLU A 120 25.77 4.33 8.79
CA GLU A 120 26.33 4.50 10.11
C GLU A 120 27.83 4.76 9.88
N GLU A 121 28.24 6.00 10.11
CA GLU A 121 29.66 6.35 10.16
C GLU A 121 30.35 5.31 11.05
N PRO A 122 31.41 4.63 10.58
CA PRO A 122 32.20 3.82 11.49
C PRO A 122 32.78 4.79 12.51
N ALA A 123 32.31 4.67 13.75
CA ALA A 123 32.82 5.41 14.89
C ALA A 123 34.36 5.38 14.82
N CYS A 124 34.94 6.57 14.70
CA CYS A 124 36.37 6.79 14.80
C CYS A 124 36.83 6.26 16.16
N VAL A 125 37.29 5.00 16.18
CA VAL A 125 37.93 4.43 17.35
C VAL A 125 39.27 5.14 17.44
N SER A 126 39.33 6.11 18.35
CA SER A 126 40.52 6.86 18.70
C SER A 126 41.68 5.89 18.98
N ALA A 127 42.61 5.83 18.03
CA ALA A 127 43.85 5.08 18.16
C ALA A 127 44.79 5.80 19.13
N GLU A 128 44.50 5.75 20.43
CA GLU A 128 45.37 6.34 21.46
C GLU A 128 45.59 5.46 22.71
N ILE A 129 45.35 4.15 22.62
CA ILE A 129 45.64 3.23 23.76
C ILE A 129 46.74 2.20 23.46
N VAL A 130 47.20 2.03 22.22
CA VAL A 130 48.20 0.97 21.91
C VAL A 130 49.65 1.36 22.26
N PHE A 131 49.98 2.63 22.51
CA PHE A 131 51.38 3.04 22.74
C PHE A 131 51.90 2.95 24.18
N LYS A 132 51.07 2.57 25.17
CA LYS A 132 51.53 2.51 26.58
C LYS A 132 51.95 1.14 27.10
N PHE A 133 51.83 0.07 26.33
CA PHE A 133 52.24 -1.27 26.79
C PHE A 133 53.61 -1.77 26.27
N SER A 134 54.36 -0.98 25.51
CA SER A 134 55.69 -1.38 25.01
C SER A 134 56.90 -0.86 25.83
N MET A 135 56.69 -0.29 27.02
CA MET A 135 57.79 0.22 27.86
C MET A 135 57.85 -0.38 29.27
N PHE A 136 57.36 -1.61 29.47
CA PHE A 136 57.69 -2.41 30.66
C PHE A 136 57.78 -3.91 30.32
N SER A 137 58.93 -4.31 29.77
CA SER A 137 59.53 -5.62 30.05
C SER A 137 61.03 -5.46 29.97
N CYS A 138 61.66 -5.41 31.15
CA CYS A 138 63.05 -5.83 31.33
C CYS A 138 63.15 -7.34 31.15
#